data_AF-A0A923GGA2-F1
#
_entry.id   AF-A0A923GGA2-F1
#
_cell.length_a   1.000
_cell.length_b   1.000
_cell.length_c   1.000
_cell.angle_alpha   90.00
_cell.angle_beta   90.00
_cell.angle_gamma   90.00
#
_symmetry.space_group_name_H-M   'P 1'
#
loop_
_entity.id
_entity.type
_entity.pdbx_description
1 polymer ?
#
loop_
_entity_poly.entity_id
_entity_poly.type
_entity_poly.pdbx_seq_one_letter_code
_entity_poly.pdbx_strand_id
1 'polypeptide(L)'
;MDIIKGRSVPRSESGALPIIRQADEVVIQNTQHPVARSDGPEEQLSSLARKLSAAAAEAAQRDSRLSREELADLAVRIMDRIGGLTYSLAKDFFDSQLPDTEDEEWLERARQANDFAKGKGENPFKGLPREQLSLIVHDDSGAFTVSERRAALMEKTDQHNQWANSIIGKMNAEYKLTGRTDQGLREILDFYNSLPPIEVAEYGNYEATIMMQLSLQEVEWPSFNTSLVDMVVKQWRTDEQSSLKPFDPTLDAIDETGKKG
;
A
#
# COMPACT_ATOMS: atom_id res chain seq x y z
N MET A 1 49.91 -38.64 12.94
CA MET A 1 49.24 -38.24 14.19
C MET A 1 48.49 -36.94 13.87
N ASP A 2 47.19 -36.85 13.66
CA ASP A 2 46.10 -37.82 13.76
C ASP A 2 44.98 -37.51 12.76
N ILE A 3 44.66 -38.55 11.98
CA ILE A 3 43.37 -39.09 11.49
C ILE A 3 42.23 -38.12 11.09
N ILE A 4 42.09 -38.00 9.77
CA ILE A 4 40.88 -37.67 9.01
C ILE A 4 39.96 -38.90 8.98
N LYS A 5 38.68 -38.74 9.30
CA LYS A 5 37.66 -39.79 9.13
C LYS A 5 36.55 -39.29 8.20
N GLY A 6 36.50 -39.89 7.01
CA GLY A 6 35.42 -39.71 6.04
C GLY A 6 34.21 -40.62 6.29
N ARG A 7 33.10 -40.28 5.63
CA ARG A 7 31.98 -41.15 5.21
C ARG A 7 31.14 -40.34 4.22
N SER A 8 31.24 -40.58 2.92
CA SER A 8 30.54 -41.59 2.09
C SER A 8 29.08 -41.23 1.78
N VAL A 9 28.88 -40.79 0.55
CA VAL A 9 27.63 -40.62 -0.19
C VAL A 9 27.08 -41.98 -0.63
N PRO A 10 25.75 -42.17 -0.70
CA PRO A 10 25.15 -43.08 -1.69
C PRO A 10 24.47 -42.32 -2.84
N ARG A 11 24.63 -42.87 -4.04
CA ARG A 11 24.14 -42.39 -5.35
C ARG A 11 23.11 -43.38 -5.91
N SER A 12 22.19 -42.85 -6.73
CA SER A 12 21.23 -43.49 -7.67
C SER A 12 19.96 -44.06 -7.01
N GLU A 13 18.74 -43.91 -7.54
CA GLU A 13 18.22 -43.88 -8.93
C GLU A 13 16.99 -42.93 -9.00
N SER A 14 16.85 -42.04 -9.99
CA SER A 14 16.21 -42.21 -11.31
C SER A 14 14.76 -42.74 -11.29
N GLY A 15 13.79 -41.93 -11.71
CA GLY A 15 12.50 -42.47 -12.19
C GLY A 15 11.26 -41.57 -12.03
N ALA A 16 10.85 -40.95 -13.14
CA ALA A 16 9.48 -40.65 -13.55
C ALA A 16 8.67 -39.50 -12.88
N LEU A 17 8.40 -38.49 -13.71
CA LEU A 17 7.35 -37.48 -13.61
C LEU A 17 5.95 -38.13 -13.63
N PRO A 18 4.98 -37.70 -12.80
CA PRO A 18 3.59 -37.99 -13.07
C PRO A 18 2.98 -36.94 -14.02
N ILE A 19 2.31 -37.50 -15.00
CA ILE A 19 1.63 -36.92 -16.15
C ILE A 19 0.39 -36.12 -15.72
N ILE A 20 0.22 -34.94 -16.31
CA ILE A 20 -1.03 -34.17 -16.35
C ILE A 20 -2.06 -34.95 -17.18
N ARG A 21 -3.23 -35.24 -16.60
CA ARG A 21 -4.46 -35.52 -17.37
C ARG A 21 -5.56 -34.58 -16.89
N GLN A 22 -6.07 -33.78 -17.84
CA GLN A 22 -7.21 -32.89 -17.67
C GLN A 22 -8.54 -33.68 -17.62
N ALA A 23 -9.40 -33.17 -16.74
CA ALA A 23 -10.87 -33.03 -16.80
C ALA A 23 -11.73 -34.20 -17.31
N ASP A 24 -12.65 -34.64 -16.44
CA ASP A 24 -14.08 -34.55 -16.78
C ASP A 24 -14.98 -34.43 -15.54
N GLU A 25 -15.99 -33.59 -15.72
CA GLU A 25 -17.30 -33.44 -15.06
C GLU A 25 -17.47 -33.14 -13.56
N VAL A 26 -17.99 -31.94 -13.36
CA VAL A 26 -18.71 -31.43 -12.19
C VAL A 26 -19.99 -32.25 -11.95
N VAL A 27 -20.11 -32.83 -10.75
CA VAL A 27 -21.41 -33.17 -10.16
C VAL A 27 -21.48 -32.56 -8.77
N ILE A 28 -22.25 -31.48 -8.64
CA ILE A 28 -22.62 -30.90 -7.35
C ILE A 28 -23.65 -31.83 -6.70
N GLN A 29 -23.25 -32.57 -5.67
CA GLN A 29 -24.18 -33.18 -4.73
C GLN A 29 -24.12 -32.42 -3.41
N ASN A 30 -25.12 -31.56 -3.26
CA ASN A 30 -25.52 -30.89 -2.04
C ASN A 30 -25.85 -31.97 -0.98
N THR A 31 -24.91 -32.23 -0.07
CA THR A 31 -25.14 -33.14 1.07
C THR A 31 -25.05 -32.31 2.34
N GLN A 32 -26.22 -31.85 2.80
CA GLN A 32 -26.41 -31.38 4.16
C GLN A 32 -26.08 -32.51 5.12
N HIS A 33 -24.93 -32.41 5.77
CA HIS A 33 -24.60 -33.24 6.92
C HIS A 33 -25.21 -32.64 8.19
N PRO A 34 -25.79 -33.48 9.07
CA PRO A 34 -26.56 -33.04 10.22
C PRO A 34 -25.66 -32.39 11.27
N VAL A 35 -26.23 -31.40 11.97
CA VAL A 35 -25.67 -30.74 13.15
C VAL A 35 -25.35 -31.79 14.21
N ALA A 36 -24.10 -32.22 14.26
CA ALA A 36 -23.52 -32.80 15.45
C ALA A 36 -23.11 -31.63 16.36
N ARG A 37 -23.86 -31.41 17.43
CA ARG A 37 -23.39 -30.63 18.57
C ARG A 37 -22.15 -31.33 19.12
N SER A 38 -20.98 -30.84 18.75
CA SER A 38 -19.77 -31.07 19.52
C SER A 38 -19.75 -30.04 20.64
N ASP A 39 -20.31 -30.40 21.79
CA ASP A 39 -19.96 -29.76 23.06
C ASP A 39 -18.51 -30.18 23.39
N GLY A 40 -17.55 -29.54 22.71
CA GLY A 40 -16.13 -29.47 23.07
C GLY A 40 -15.84 -28.06 23.59
N PRO A 41 -14.76 -27.85 24.37
CA PRO A 41 -14.52 -26.56 25.01
C PRO A 41 -14.50 -25.48 23.92
N GLU A 42 -15.30 -24.43 24.07
CA GLU A 42 -15.16 -23.22 23.26
C GLU A 42 -13.67 -22.93 23.13
N GLU A 43 -13.16 -22.89 21.91
CA GLU A 43 -11.77 -22.50 21.64
C GLU A 43 -11.53 -21.16 22.34
N GLN A 44 -10.89 -21.20 23.51
CA GLN A 44 -10.67 -20.01 24.33
C GLN A 44 -9.71 -19.10 23.58
N LEU A 45 -10.26 -18.20 22.78
CA LEU A 45 -9.52 -17.12 22.13
C LEU A 45 -8.73 -16.37 23.22
N SER A 46 -7.43 -16.19 22.98
CA SER A 46 -6.57 -15.42 23.88
C SER A 46 -7.16 -14.04 24.16
N SER A 47 -6.81 -13.44 25.29
CA SER A 47 -7.22 -12.07 25.61
C SER A 47 -6.89 -11.10 24.48
N LEU A 48 -5.71 -11.26 23.87
CA LEU A 48 -5.30 -10.47 22.70
C LEU A 48 -6.22 -10.65 21.51
N ALA A 49 -6.57 -11.88 21.16
CA ALA A 49 -7.39 -12.15 19.98
C ALA A 49 -8.78 -11.50 20.11
N ARG A 50 -9.38 -11.55 21.31
CA ARG A 50 -10.65 -10.87 21.60
C ARG A 50 -10.54 -9.36 21.45
N LYS A 51 -9.48 -8.76 22.00
CA LYS A 51 -9.22 -7.31 21.88
C LYS A 51 -8.97 -6.87 20.45
N LEU A 52 -8.19 -7.63 19.68
CA LEU A 52 -7.97 -7.35 18.25
C LEU A 52 -9.27 -7.44 17.45
N SER A 53 -10.13 -8.41 17.76
CA SER A 53 -11.45 -8.52 17.12
C SER A 53 -12.35 -7.32 17.44
N ALA A 54 -12.34 -6.84 18.69
CA ALA A 54 -13.09 -5.65 19.09
C ALA A 54 -12.54 -4.39 18.40
N ALA A 55 -11.21 -4.19 18.43
CA ALA A 55 -10.54 -3.08 17.76
C ALA A 55 -10.79 -3.07 16.25
N ALA A 56 -10.87 -4.24 15.60
CA ALA A 56 -11.23 -4.36 14.19
C ALA A 56 -12.66 -3.86 13.91
N ALA A 57 -13.63 -4.21 14.75
CA ALA A 57 -15.01 -3.74 14.61
C ALA A 57 -15.12 -2.22 14.81
N GLU A 58 -14.40 -1.68 15.79
CA GLU A 58 -14.36 -0.25 16.05
C GLU A 58 -13.66 0.53 14.94
N ALA A 59 -12.54 0.02 14.42
CA ALA A 59 -11.85 0.60 13.28
C ALA A 59 -12.76 0.66 12.04
N ALA A 60 -13.49 -0.43 11.75
CA ALA A 60 -14.46 -0.44 10.65
C ALA A 60 -15.59 0.59 10.85
N GLN A 61 -16.11 0.71 12.07
CA GLN A 61 -17.13 1.71 12.38
C GLN A 61 -16.59 3.13 12.21
N ARG A 62 -15.41 3.43 12.76
CA ARG A 62 -14.71 4.71 12.63
C ARG A 62 -14.51 5.09 11.17
N ASP A 63 -13.94 4.19 10.38
CA ASP A 63 -13.58 4.43 8.99
C ASP A 63 -14.81 4.58 8.08
N SER A 64 -15.94 3.96 8.45
CA SER A 64 -17.22 4.16 7.75
C SER A 64 -17.91 5.49 8.07
N ARG A 65 -17.60 6.10 9.21
CA ARG A 65 -18.32 7.27 9.74
C ARG A 65 -17.56 8.58 9.50
N LEU A 66 -16.24 8.54 9.59
CA LEU A 66 -15.40 9.73 9.50
C LEU A 66 -14.96 9.99 8.06
N SER A 67 -14.94 11.26 7.68
CA SER A 67 -14.31 11.70 6.45
C SER A 67 -12.79 11.53 6.51
N ARG A 68 -12.13 11.60 5.35
CA ARG A 68 -10.67 11.54 5.26
C ARG A 68 -9.97 12.62 6.07
N GLU A 69 -10.52 13.83 6.12
CA GLU A 69 -9.97 14.94 6.91
C GLU A 69 -10.11 14.66 8.42
N GLU A 70 -11.28 14.20 8.86
CA GLU A 70 -11.51 13.82 10.26
C GLU A 70 -10.63 12.63 10.70
N LEU A 71 -10.37 11.68 9.79
CA LEU A 71 -9.45 10.57 10.02
C LEU A 71 -8.01 11.07 10.16
N ALA A 72 -7.57 12.02 9.34
CA ALA A 72 -6.24 12.63 9.46
C ALA A 72 -6.09 13.37 10.80
N ASP A 73 -7.08 14.17 11.19
CA ASP A 73 -7.08 14.87 12.47
C ASP A 73 -7.06 13.91 13.66
N LEU A 74 -7.81 12.82 13.57
CA LEU A 74 -7.80 11.76 14.59
C LEU A 74 -6.44 11.07 14.67
N ALA A 75 -5.85 10.72 13.53
CA ALA A 75 -4.53 10.12 13.46
C ALA A 75 -3.46 11.02 14.11
N VAL A 76 -3.47 12.32 13.82
CA VAL A 76 -2.56 13.29 14.45
C VAL A 76 -2.70 13.28 15.98
N ARG A 77 -3.93 13.30 16.50
CA ARG A 77 -4.17 13.24 17.96
C ARG A 77 -3.66 11.93 18.57
N ILE A 78 -3.90 10.80 17.88
CA ILE A 78 -3.43 9.49 18.29
C ILE A 78 -1.89 9.47 18.36
N MET A 79 -1.22 9.92 17.31
CA MET A 79 0.24 9.91 17.23
C MET A 79 0.87 10.85 18.27
N ASP A 80 0.27 12.02 18.53
CA ASP A 80 0.75 12.91 19.58
C ASP A 80 0.69 12.27 20.98
N ARG A 81 -0.37 11.49 21.25
CA ARG A 81 -0.55 10.81 22.53
C ARG A 81 0.44 9.66 22.77
N ILE A 82 0.90 8.98 21.72
CA ILE A 82 1.77 7.79 21.85
C ILE A 82 3.26 8.06 21.51
N GLY A 83 3.55 9.20 20.88
CA GLY A 83 4.92 9.56 20.52
C GLY A 83 5.24 11.04 20.35
N GLY A 84 4.25 11.93 20.50
CA GLY A 84 4.45 13.38 20.37
C GLY A 84 4.68 14.11 21.70
N LEU A 85 4.25 15.36 21.74
CA LEU A 85 4.46 16.26 22.87
C LEU A 85 3.65 15.80 24.09
N THR A 86 2.39 15.38 23.87
CA THR A 86 1.56 14.85 24.97
C THR A 86 2.20 13.63 25.62
N TYR A 87 2.72 12.70 24.82
CA TYR A 87 3.48 11.56 25.36
C TYR A 87 4.69 12.02 26.17
N SER A 88 5.50 12.92 25.58
CA SER A 88 6.75 13.37 26.20
C SER A 88 6.54 14.03 27.56
N LEU A 89 5.48 14.82 27.71
CA LEU A 89 5.15 15.50 28.98
C LEU A 89 4.66 14.54 30.07
N ALA A 90 4.09 13.39 29.72
CA ALA A 90 3.52 12.41 30.65
C ALA A 90 4.21 11.04 30.56
N LYS A 91 5.46 11.00 30.06
CA LYS A 91 6.18 9.76 29.74
C LYS A 91 6.25 8.78 30.90
N ASP A 92 6.64 9.25 32.08
CA ASP A 92 6.81 8.39 33.26
C ASP A 92 5.47 7.76 33.72
N PHE A 93 4.37 8.49 33.57
CA PHE A 93 3.03 7.97 33.83
C PHE A 93 2.66 6.88 32.83
N PHE A 94 2.84 7.13 31.53
CA PHE A 94 2.50 6.14 30.51
C PHE A 94 3.37 4.88 30.59
N ASP A 95 4.67 5.03 30.77
CA ASP A 95 5.62 3.91 30.84
C ASP A 95 5.55 3.13 32.16
N SER A 96 4.65 3.51 33.07
CA SER A 96 4.34 2.76 34.29
C SER A 96 2.86 2.34 34.37
N GLN A 97 2.06 2.68 33.37
CA GLN A 97 0.63 2.40 33.36
C GLN A 97 0.37 0.90 33.29
N LEU A 98 -0.49 0.40 34.20
CA LEU A 98 -1.06 -0.93 34.12
C LEU A 98 -2.58 -0.80 33.91
N PRO A 99 -3.19 -1.73 33.16
CA PRO A 99 -4.64 -1.77 33.02
C PRO A 99 -5.31 -2.16 34.35
N ASP A 100 -6.46 -1.57 34.63
CA ASP A 100 -7.32 -1.97 35.74
C ASP A 100 -8.14 -3.19 35.31
N THR A 101 -7.60 -4.38 35.56
CA THR A 101 -8.16 -5.65 35.07
C THR A 101 -7.68 -6.84 35.91
N GLU A 102 -8.51 -7.88 35.97
CA GLU A 102 -8.16 -9.20 36.54
C GLU A 102 -7.54 -10.13 35.48
N ASP A 103 -7.43 -9.68 34.22
CA ASP A 103 -6.85 -10.45 33.12
C ASP A 103 -5.31 -10.50 33.24
N GLU A 104 -4.80 -11.60 33.77
CA GLU A 104 -3.36 -11.83 33.95
C GLU A 104 -2.56 -11.76 32.63
N GLU A 105 -3.14 -12.20 31.51
CA GLU A 105 -2.50 -12.16 30.19
C GLU A 105 -2.30 -10.71 29.73
N TRP A 106 -3.31 -9.86 29.94
CA TRP A 106 -3.20 -8.43 29.62
C TRP A 106 -2.24 -7.70 30.56
N LEU A 107 -2.31 -7.96 31.87
CA LEU A 107 -1.39 -7.38 32.85
C LEU A 107 0.08 -7.68 32.51
N GLU A 108 0.37 -8.92 32.11
CA GLU A 108 1.72 -9.32 31.73
C GLU A 108 2.18 -8.63 30.43
N ARG A 109 1.33 -8.60 29.39
CA ARG A 109 1.65 -7.88 28.15
C ARG A 109 1.90 -6.39 28.38
N ALA A 110 1.10 -5.76 29.24
CA ALA A 110 1.28 -4.35 29.61
C ALA A 110 2.61 -4.12 30.35
N ARG A 111 3.02 -5.04 31.24
CA ARG A 111 4.36 -5.00 31.86
C ARG A 111 5.47 -5.11 30.83
N GLN A 112 5.37 -6.05 29.90
CA GLN A 112 6.36 -6.22 28.82
C GLN A 112 6.46 -4.97 27.94
N ALA A 113 5.33 -4.34 27.61
CA ALA A 113 5.32 -3.08 26.85
C ALA A 113 5.99 -1.93 27.63
N ASN A 114 5.76 -1.85 28.95
CA ASN A 114 6.39 -0.85 29.82
C ASN A 114 7.89 -1.08 29.95
N ASP A 115 8.33 -2.33 30.08
CA ASP A 115 9.75 -2.68 30.10
C ASP A 115 10.39 -2.29 28.76
N PHE A 116 9.77 -2.65 27.63
CA PHE A 116 10.25 -2.30 26.31
C PHE A 116 10.38 -0.78 26.13
N ALA A 117 9.39 0.00 26.59
CA ALA A 117 9.43 1.47 26.56
C ALA A 117 10.59 2.07 27.39
N LYS A 118 11.07 1.34 28.40
CA LYS A 118 12.24 1.68 29.23
C LYS A 118 13.56 1.11 28.68
N GLY A 119 13.53 0.50 27.49
CA GLY A 119 14.69 -0.15 26.89
C GLY A 119 15.08 -1.46 27.57
N LYS A 120 14.12 -2.13 28.24
CA LYS A 120 14.31 -3.40 28.92
C LYS A 120 13.44 -4.46 28.22
N GLY A 121 14.02 -5.58 27.82
CA GLY A 121 13.25 -6.65 27.18
C GLY A 121 12.85 -6.35 25.73
N GLU A 122 12.09 -7.27 25.15
CA GLU A 122 11.71 -7.27 23.75
C GLU A 122 10.33 -6.63 23.53
N ASN A 123 10.06 -6.23 22.29
CA ASN A 123 8.75 -5.73 21.90
C ASN A 123 7.70 -6.86 22.00
N PRO A 124 6.63 -6.73 22.82
CA PRO A 124 5.63 -7.79 22.99
C PRO A 124 4.81 -8.07 21.73
N PHE A 125 4.89 -7.21 20.72
CA PHE A 125 4.18 -7.36 19.43
C PHE A 125 5.12 -7.71 18.28
N LYS A 126 6.37 -8.09 18.55
CA LYS A 126 7.34 -8.48 17.53
C LYS A 126 6.76 -9.55 16.60
N GLY A 127 6.79 -9.31 15.29
CA GLY A 127 6.32 -10.27 14.29
C GLY A 127 4.80 -10.35 14.12
N LEU A 128 4.01 -9.51 14.80
CA LEU A 128 2.58 -9.40 14.47
C LEU A 128 2.38 -8.85 13.04
N PRO A 129 1.31 -9.27 12.35
CA PRO A 129 0.94 -8.70 11.05
C PRO A 129 0.71 -7.19 11.13
N ARG A 130 1.09 -6.48 10.07
CA ARG A 130 0.98 -5.02 9.97
C ARG A 130 -0.45 -4.52 10.23
N GLU A 131 -1.45 -5.24 9.75
CA GLU A 131 -2.86 -4.92 9.93
C GLU A 131 -3.25 -4.97 11.40
N GLN A 132 -2.80 -5.99 12.14
CA GLN A 132 -3.06 -6.10 13.59
C GLN A 132 -2.31 -5.02 14.38
N LEU A 133 -1.08 -4.71 13.98
CA LEU A 133 -0.33 -3.59 14.56
C LEU A 133 -1.06 -2.26 14.33
N SER A 134 -1.66 -2.06 13.14
CA SER A 134 -2.46 -0.87 12.86
C SER A 134 -3.68 -0.75 13.76
N LEU A 135 -4.39 -1.87 14.02
CA LEU A 135 -5.52 -1.89 14.95
C LEU A 135 -5.08 -1.44 16.35
N ILE A 136 -3.98 -1.97 16.86
CA ILE A 136 -3.46 -1.59 18.19
C ILE A 136 -3.05 -0.12 18.20
N VAL A 137 -2.27 0.34 17.21
CA VAL A 137 -1.77 1.72 17.15
C VAL A 137 -2.91 2.74 17.18
N HIS A 138 -3.99 2.49 16.44
CA HIS A 138 -5.09 3.44 16.29
C HIS A 138 -6.29 3.20 17.23
N ASP A 139 -6.21 2.23 18.14
CA ASP A 139 -7.25 2.00 19.15
C ASP A 139 -7.26 3.12 20.20
N ASP A 140 -8.31 3.93 20.25
CA ASP A 140 -8.52 4.96 21.27
C ASP A 140 -9.59 4.59 22.31
N SER A 141 -10.12 3.36 22.27
CA SER A 141 -11.10 2.81 23.21
C SER A 141 -10.53 2.57 24.61
N GLY A 142 -9.21 2.38 24.71
CA GLY A 142 -8.54 2.00 25.96
C GLY A 142 -8.37 0.50 26.12
N ALA A 143 -8.62 -0.30 25.06
CA ALA A 143 -8.33 -1.73 25.05
C ALA A 143 -6.83 -2.03 25.14
N PHE A 144 -5.98 -1.06 24.79
CA PHE A 144 -4.52 -1.12 24.90
C PHE A 144 -3.96 0.09 25.66
N THR A 145 -2.94 -0.13 26.50
CA THR A 145 -2.23 0.96 27.18
C THR A 145 -1.41 1.80 26.20
N VAL A 146 -0.99 3.01 26.60
CA VAL A 146 -0.16 3.87 25.73
C VAL A 146 1.17 3.19 25.36
N SER A 147 1.80 2.47 26.29
CA SER A 147 3.04 1.74 26.01
C SER A 147 2.82 0.55 25.09
N GLU A 148 1.68 -0.15 25.18
CA GLU A 148 1.32 -1.20 24.22
C GLU A 148 1.19 -0.61 22.80
N ARG A 149 0.45 0.49 22.65
CA ARG A 149 0.28 1.18 21.37
C ARG A 149 1.59 1.69 20.79
N ARG A 150 2.48 2.20 21.65
CA ARG A 150 3.83 2.64 21.27
C ARG A 150 4.69 1.46 20.81
N ALA A 151 4.64 0.33 21.51
CA ALA A 151 5.35 -0.88 21.10
C ALA A 151 4.86 -1.37 19.73
N ALA A 152 3.54 -1.39 19.51
CA ALA A 152 2.98 -1.72 18.20
C ALA A 152 3.43 -0.74 17.10
N LEU A 153 3.48 0.57 17.39
CA LEU A 153 3.97 1.58 16.46
C LEU A 153 5.44 1.34 16.08
N MET A 154 6.29 0.97 17.04
CA MET A 154 7.71 0.70 16.78
C MET A 154 7.89 -0.53 15.88
N GLU A 155 7.18 -1.63 16.14
CA GLU A 155 7.23 -2.81 15.25
C GLU A 155 6.67 -2.48 13.86
N LYS A 156 5.55 -1.73 13.80
CA LYS A 156 4.95 -1.29 12.53
C LYS A 156 5.93 -0.46 11.70
N THR A 157 6.69 0.41 12.37
CA THR A 157 7.72 1.26 11.76
C THR A 157 8.91 0.45 11.28
N ASP A 158 9.37 -0.52 12.08
CA ASP A 158 10.45 -1.43 11.70
C ASP A 158 10.10 -2.25 10.46
N GLN A 159 8.87 -2.78 10.39
CA GLN A 159 8.38 -3.50 9.21
C GLN A 159 8.30 -2.58 7.98
N HIS A 160 7.80 -1.35 8.14
CA HIS A 160 7.76 -0.37 7.06
C HIS A 160 9.16 -0.01 6.55
N ASN A 161 10.13 0.20 7.45
CA ASN A 161 11.51 0.50 7.08
C ASN A 161 12.17 -0.64 6.30
N GLN A 162 11.91 -1.89 6.69
CA GLN A 162 12.39 -3.06 5.95
C GLN A 162 11.80 -3.12 4.54
N TRP A 163 10.48 -2.94 4.42
CA TRP A 163 9.80 -2.87 3.13
C TRP A 163 10.33 -1.71 2.27
N ALA A 164 10.48 -0.52 2.85
CA ALA A 164 10.98 0.68 2.17
C ALA A 164 12.41 0.46 1.61
N ASN A 165 13.30 -0.14 2.41
CA ASN A 165 14.64 -0.49 1.95
C ASN A 165 14.60 -1.51 0.80
N SER A 166 13.72 -2.51 0.88
CA SER A 166 13.56 -3.50 -0.19
C SER A 166 13.06 -2.87 -1.49
N ILE A 167 12.03 -2.03 -1.44
CA ILE A 167 11.46 -1.41 -2.65
C ILE A 167 12.42 -0.41 -3.29
N ILE A 168 13.17 0.35 -2.49
CA ILE A 168 14.26 1.21 -2.99
C ILE A 168 15.32 0.36 -3.71
N GLY A 169 15.69 -0.79 -3.14
CA GLY A 169 16.61 -1.73 -3.77
C GLY A 169 16.10 -2.23 -5.14
N LYS A 170 14.83 -2.64 -5.21
CA LYS A 170 14.18 -3.08 -6.45
C LYS A 170 14.14 -1.97 -7.50
N MET A 171 13.69 -0.77 -7.13
CA MET A 171 13.61 0.39 -8.04
C MET A 171 14.99 0.77 -8.59
N ASN A 172 16.03 0.75 -7.75
CA ASN A 172 17.40 1.02 -8.20
C ASN A 172 17.90 -0.04 -9.20
N ALA A 173 17.53 -1.31 -9.00
CA ALA A 173 17.88 -2.38 -9.92
C ALA A 173 17.12 -2.24 -11.26
N GLU A 174 15.82 -1.97 -11.20
CA GLU A 174 14.98 -1.68 -12.37
C GLU A 174 15.56 -0.53 -13.19
N TYR A 175 15.85 0.60 -12.54
CA TYR A 175 16.41 1.77 -13.19
C TYR A 175 17.74 1.48 -13.89
N LYS A 176 18.64 0.69 -13.27
CA LYS A 176 19.91 0.30 -13.90
C LYS A 176 19.72 -0.56 -15.15
N LEU A 177 18.64 -1.34 -15.22
CA LEU A 177 18.37 -2.25 -16.32
C LEU A 177 17.58 -1.58 -17.46
N THR A 178 16.63 -0.70 -17.13
CA THR A 178 15.64 -0.17 -18.09
C THR A 178 15.67 1.35 -18.23
N GLY A 179 16.31 2.06 -17.29
CA GLY A 179 16.20 3.51 -17.16
C GLY A 179 14.86 3.99 -16.58
N ARG A 180 14.01 3.08 -16.10
CA ARG A 180 12.64 3.36 -15.61
C ARG A 180 12.42 2.79 -14.21
N THR A 181 11.30 3.16 -13.56
CA THR A 181 10.93 2.66 -12.22
C THR A 181 9.43 2.36 -12.11
N ASP A 182 8.77 2.08 -13.24
CA ASP A 182 7.31 1.94 -13.29
C ASP A 182 6.82 0.73 -12.48
N GLN A 183 7.58 -0.36 -12.43
CA GLN A 183 7.21 -1.52 -11.63
C GLN A 183 7.30 -1.20 -10.14
N GLY A 184 8.40 -0.58 -9.69
CA GLY A 184 8.52 -0.19 -8.29
C GLY A 184 7.49 0.85 -7.85
N LEU A 185 7.11 1.79 -8.72
CA LEU A 185 6.03 2.74 -8.43
C LEU A 185 4.66 2.06 -8.32
N ARG A 186 4.38 1.04 -9.15
CA ARG A 186 3.15 0.22 -9.02
C ARG A 186 3.13 -0.56 -7.70
N GLU A 187 4.25 -1.18 -7.31
CA GLU A 187 4.34 -1.87 -6.01
C GLU A 187 4.11 -0.93 -4.82
N ILE A 188 4.60 0.32 -4.89
CA ILE A 188 4.33 1.35 -3.87
C ILE A 188 2.83 1.69 -3.81
N LEU A 189 2.20 1.83 -4.98
CA LEU A 189 0.76 2.11 -5.07
C LEU A 189 -0.07 0.95 -4.51
N ASP A 190 0.30 -0.30 -4.81
CA ASP A 190 -0.36 -1.49 -4.27
C ASP A 190 -0.24 -1.56 -2.74
N PHE A 191 0.95 -1.26 -2.19
CA PHE A 191 1.13 -1.16 -0.74
C PHE A 191 0.22 -0.09 -0.14
N TYR A 192 0.15 1.09 -0.75
CA TYR A 192 -0.67 2.18 -0.25
C TYR A 192 -2.17 1.86 -0.28
N ASN A 193 -2.64 1.24 -1.37
CA ASN A 193 -4.03 0.81 -1.53
C ASN A 193 -4.44 -0.30 -0.56
N SER A 194 -3.48 -1.01 0.04
CA SER A 194 -3.75 -2.02 1.06
C SER A 194 -3.89 -1.45 2.48
N LEU A 195 -3.57 -0.17 2.69
CA LEU A 195 -3.60 0.44 4.03
C LEU A 195 -5.03 0.74 4.49
N PRO A 196 -5.30 0.70 5.80
CA PRO A 196 -6.59 1.12 6.32
C PRO A 196 -6.81 2.63 6.10
N PRO A 197 -8.07 3.09 5.96
CA PRO A 197 -8.39 4.50 5.67
C PRO A 197 -7.74 5.53 6.59
N ILE A 198 -7.60 5.24 7.89
CA ILE A 198 -6.92 6.14 8.82
C ILE A 198 -5.44 6.33 8.48
N GLU A 199 -4.74 5.29 8.04
CA GLU A 199 -3.33 5.39 7.65
C GLU A 199 -3.21 6.14 6.31
N VAL A 200 -4.08 5.84 5.35
CA VAL A 200 -4.17 6.58 4.07
C VAL A 200 -4.38 8.08 4.33
N ALA A 201 -5.12 8.45 5.38
CA ALA A 201 -5.35 9.84 5.74
C ALA A 201 -4.06 10.53 6.26
N GLU A 202 -3.18 9.82 6.95
CA GLU A 202 -1.89 10.34 7.46
C GLU A 202 -0.93 10.78 6.33
N TYR A 203 -1.02 10.13 5.16
CA TYR A 203 -0.09 10.35 4.05
C TYR A 203 -0.46 11.51 3.12
N GLY A 204 -1.56 12.24 3.37
CA GLY A 204 -1.92 13.40 2.56
C GLY A 204 -2.05 13.07 1.06
N ASN A 205 -1.39 13.81 0.17
CA ASN A 205 -1.51 13.62 -1.29
C ASN A 205 -0.48 12.63 -1.88
N TYR A 206 -0.01 11.67 -1.08
CA TYR A 206 1.05 10.74 -1.50
C TYR A 206 0.66 9.90 -2.73
N GLU A 207 -0.54 9.33 -2.76
CA GLU A 207 -1.05 8.55 -3.90
C GLU A 207 -1.02 9.36 -5.21
N ALA A 208 -1.53 10.60 -5.18
CA ALA A 208 -1.52 11.49 -6.33
C ALA A 208 -0.10 11.80 -6.82
N THR A 209 0.87 11.86 -5.91
CA THR A 209 2.28 12.06 -6.25
C THR A 209 2.86 10.83 -6.95
N ILE A 210 2.56 9.62 -6.47
CA ILE A 210 3.00 8.38 -7.12
C ILE A 210 2.33 8.22 -8.49
N MET A 211 1.03 8.50 -8.62
CA MET A 211 0.33 8.48 -9.91
C MET A 211 0.90 9.50 -10.89
N MET A 212 1.27 10.69 -10.43
CA MET A 212 1.93 11.70 -11.26
C MET A 212 3.31 11.22 -11.74
N GLN A 213 4.09 10.53 -10.90
CA GLN A 213 5.36 9.96 -11.31
C GLN A 213 5.19 8.84 -12.35
N LEU A 214 4.19 7.99 -12.18
CA LEU A 214 3.83 6.95 -13.16
C LEU A 214 3.44 7.56 -14.51
N SER A 215 2.59 8.57 -14.52
CA SER A 215 2.13 9.20 -15.76
C SER A 215 3.28 9.84 -16.56
N LEU A 216 4.27 10.43 -15.87
CA LEU A 216 5.48 10.96 -16.51
C LEU A 216 6.34 9.88 -17.16
N GLN A 217 6.31 8.64 -16.67
CA GLN A 217 7.04 7.52 -17.25
C GLN A 217 6.28 6.87 -18.41
N GLU A 218 4.95 6.92 -18.40
CA GLU A 218 4.10 6.39 -19.48
C GLU A 218 4.05 7.31 -20.72
N VAL A 219 4.63 8.51 -20.67
CA VAL A 219 4.78 9.37 -21.86
C VAL A 219 5.77 8.74 -22.85
N GLU A 220 5.25 7.92 -23.77
CA GLU A 220 5.91 7.70 -25.05
C GLU A 220 5.96 9.03 -25.80
N TRP A 221 7.14 9.63 -25.92
CA TRP A 221 7.35 10.61 -26.97
C TRP A 221 7.19 9.86 -28.29
N PRO A 222 6.23 10.24 -29.17
CA PRO A 222 6.26 9.74 -30.53
C PRO A 222 7.64 10.07 -31.07
N SER A 223 8.34 9.10 -31.65
CA SER A 223 9.45 9.44 -32.54
C SER A 223 8.83 10.27 -33.66
N PHE A 224 8.90 11.59 -33.56
CA PHE A 224 8.52 12.45 -34.65
C PHE A 224 9.59 12.24 -35.74
N ASN A 225 9.32 11.31 -36.66
CA ASN A 225 10.12 11.11 -37.88
C ASN A 225 10.04 12.32 -38.84
N THR A 226 9.51 13.44 -38.37
CA THR A 226 9.52 14.75 -38.97
C THR A 226 9.84 15.76 -37.88
N SER A 227 10.97 16.44 -38.02
CA SER A 227 11.36 17.54 -37.12
C SER A 227 10.27 18.61 -37.08
N LEU A 228 10.09 19.32 -35.96
CA LEU A 228 9.22 20.50 -35.90
C LEU A 228 9.60 21.53 -36.96
N VAL A 229 10.89 21.59 -37.31
CA VAL A 229 11.40 22.41 -38.41
C VAL A 229 10.83 21.94 -39.76
N ASP A 230 10.78 20.63 -40.01
CA ASP A 230 10.22 20.07 -41.25
C ASP A 230 8.71 20.32 -41.35
N MET A 231 7.99 20.27 -40.21
CA MET A 231 6.55 20.54 -40.17
C MET A 231 6.26 22.01 -40.51
N VAL A 232 7.00 22.96 -39.92
CA VAL A 232 6.89 24.39 -40.23
C VAL A 232 7.25 24.66 -41.69
N VAL A 233 8.35 24.08 -42.19
CA VAL A 233 8.77 24.25 -43.59
C VAL A 233 7.74 23.69 -44.57
N LYS A 234 7.10 22.56 -44.25
CA LYS A 234 6.06 21.96 -45.09
C LYS A 234 4.79 22.81 -45.12
N GLN A 235 4.40 23.40 -43.99
CA GLN A 235 3.24 24.29 -43.91
C GLN A 235 3.45 25.57 -44.73
N TRP A 236 4.64 26.19 -44.65
CA TRP A 236 4.97 27.38 -45.42
C TRP A 236 4.92 27.16 -46.95
N ARG A 237 5.41 26.01 -47.44
CA ARG A 237 5.32 25.67 -48.88
C ARG A 237 3.89 25.44 -49.37
N THR A 238 3.03 24.94 -48.48
CA THR A 238 1.61 24.68 -48.79
C THR A 238 0.86 26.01 -48.91
N ASP A 239 1.19 26.98 -48.06
CA ASP A 239 0.61 28.31 -48.09
C ASP A 239 1.07 29.12 -49.32
N GLU A 240 2.35 29.02 -49.72
CA GLU A 240 2.86 29.64 -50.97
C GLU A 240 2.15 29.11 -52.23
N GLN A 241 1.92 27.79 -52.32
CA GLN A 241 1.24 27.18 -53.46
C GLN A 241 -0.27 27.49 -53.50
N SER A 242 -0.90 27.73 -52.35
CA SER A 242 -2.32 28.15 -52.29
C SER A 242 -2.55 29.59 -52.72
N SER A 243 -1.52 30.45 -52.62
CA SER A 243 -1.59 31.89 -52.92
C SER A 243 -1.46 32.23 -54.42
N LEU A 244 -1.08 31.27 -55.26
CA LEU A 244 -0.93 31.46 -56.70
C LEU A 244 -2.19 30.98 -57.45
N LYS A 245 -3.30 31.70 -57.31
CA LYS A 245 -4.34 31.70 -58.34
C LYS A 245 -4.03 32.83 -59.34
N PRO A 246 -3.95 32.55 -60.67
CA PRO A 246 -3.73 33.60 -61.66
C PRO A 246 -4.90 34.57 -61.66
N PHE A 247 -4.60 35.88 -61.67
CA PHE A 247 -5.57 36.93 -61.95
C PHE A 247 -6.04 36.82 -63.42
N ASP A 248 -7.33 36.59 -63.64
CA ASP A 248 -7.95 36.58 -64.96
C ASP A 248 -8.58 37.97 -65.24
N PRO A 249 -8.08 38.75 -66.23
CA PRO A 249 -8.56 40.10 -66.47
C PRO A 249 -9.85 40.18 -67.31
N THR A 250 -10.50 39.06 -67.68
CA THR A 250 -11.50 39.07 -68.77
C THR A 250 -12.98 39.01 -68.39
N LEU A 251 -13.37 39.21 -67.12
CA LEU A 251 -14.77 38.99 -66.70
C LEU A 251 -15.68 40.21 -66.43
N ASP A 252 -15.23 41.46 -66.56
CA ASP A 252 -16.11 42.63 -66.32
C ASP A 252 -16.09 43.65 -67.47
N ALA A 253 -16.50 43.22 -68.66
CA ALA A 253 -16.93 44.12 -69.71
C ALA A 253 -18.29 43.68 -70.30
N ILE A 254 -19.22 44.64 -70.28
CA ILE A 254 -20.42 44.81 -71.11
C ILE A 254 -21.62 43.86 -70.84
N ASP A 255 -22.65 44.37 -70.14
CA ASP A 255 -23.82 44.90 -70.88
C ASP A 255 -24.60 45.96 -70.07
N GLU A 256 -24.72 47.14 -70.67
CA GLU A 256 -25.67 48.17 -70.30
C GLU A 256 -27.06 47.75 -70.81
N THR A 257 -28.13 48.10 -70.10
CA THR A 257 -29.30 48.83 -70.67
C THR A 257 -30.38 49.01 -69.61
N GLY A 258 -30.92 50.22 -69.56
CA GLY A 258 -31.66 50.74 -68.40
C GLY A 258 -33.16 50.54 -68.41
N LYS A 259 -33.81 51.11 -67.39
CA LYS A 259 -34.95 52.02 -67.54
C LYS A 259 -35.31 52.67 -66.21
N LYS A 260 -35.48 53.99 -66.28
CA LYS A 260 -36.09 54.85 -65.25
C LYS A 260 -37.58 54.52 -65.09
N GLY A 261 -38.07 54.69 -63.87
CA GLY A 261 -39.49 54.67 -63.49
C GLY A 261 -39.62 54.58 -61.99
#